data_AF-A0A522PM21-F1
#
_entry.id   AF-A0A522PM21-F1
#
_cell.length_a   1.000
_cell.length_b   1.000
_cell.length_c   1.000
_cell.angle_alpha   90.00
_cell.angle_beta   90.00
_cell.angle_gamma   90.00
#
_symmetry.space_group_name_H-M   'P 1'
#
loop_
_entity.id
_entity.type
_entity.pdbx_description
1 polymer ?
#
loop_
_entity_poly.entity_id
_entity_poly.type
_entity_poly.pdbx_seq_one_letter_code
_entity_poly.pdbx_strand_id
1 'polypeptide(L)'
;MRHGHTVRRWALALAAGTFAGAPASAATFTPLPSSGAYTALALVDEGRRTLLDGSATIERRDGNDVYVMMEARLNLAAGNLRPGMRPPDYPAAEYAAYERGVAVLDTSLIGRLLTERMGEMGEVRGAGDIWIRSSLDDSLQPVGLYVPSSYDPHTPAPLVIFLHGRHAAEDEMVAAPALQRLAEDSGAIIVAPYARGDAGYDGRAAQDVYDALAAATRAFTVDPRRVCLAGFSMGAFAVFHLAALHAQRWSALLAAAGALTDESREAIARRLHRTQVYLVSGTGDAVVTPRAVRATARFLRTSGVHVHEYQVTGGHHALYALEPALRSAWFAMLGDG
;
A
#
# COMPACT_ATOMS: atom_id res chain seq x y z
N MET A 1 -35.55 -18.51 27.79
CA MET A 1 -35.80 -17.36 26.90
C MET A 1 -34.52 -17.10 26.12
N ARG A 2 -34.49 -17.43 24.83
CA ARG A 2 -33.38 -17.17 23.92
C ARG A 2 -33.66 -15.83 23.23
N HIS A 3 -32.70 -14.92 23.15
CA HIS A 3 -32.74 -13.78 22.24
C HIS A 3 -31.44 -13.77 21.44
N GLY A 4 -31.57 -14.08 20.15
CA GLY A 4 -30.49 -14.01 19.18
C GLY A 4 -30.34 -12.58 18.65
N HIS A 5 -29.10 -12.13 18.50
CA HIS A 5 -28.77 -10.88 17.84
C HIS A 5 -28.61 -11.12 16.34
N THR A 6 -29.48 -10.52 15.55
CA THR A 6 -29.48 -10.53 14.09
C THR A 6 -28.53 -9.46 13.56
N VAL A 7 -27.49 -9.89 12.84
CA VAL A 7 -26.58 -9.03 12.07
C VAL A 7 -27.25 -8.66 10.74
N ARG A 8 -27.44 -7.37 10.47
CA ARG A 8 -27.97 -6.87 9.19
C ARG A 8 -26.84 -6.76 8.16
N ARG A 9 -26.90 -7.61 7.12
CA ARG A 9 -26.13 -7.49 5.87
C ARG A 9 -26.82 -6.49 4.93
N TRP A 10 -26.06 -5.57 4.36
CA TRP A 10 -26.51 -4.74 3.24
C TRP A 10 -26.21 -5.46 1.92
N ALA A 11 -27.24 -5.71 1.11
CA ALA A 11 -27.12 -6.22 -0.26
C ALA A 11 -27.58 -5.12 -1.23
N LEU A 12 -26.73 -4.79 -2.21
CA LEU A 12 -27.07 -3.88 -3.32
C LEU A 12 -27.44 -4.72 -4.56
N ALA A 13 -28.64 -4.49 -5.08
CA ALA A 13 -29.16 -5.11 -6.29
C ALA A 13 -28.77 -4.28 -7.53
N LEU A 14 -28.25 -4.92 -8.57
CA LEU A 14 -28.05 -4.34 -9.90
C LEU A 14 -29.26 -4.70 -10.79
N ALA A 15 -29.94 -3.69 -11.32
CA ALA A 15 -31.01 -3.86 -12.29
C ALA A 15 -30.43 -3.93 -13.71
N ALA A 16 -30.81 -4.98 -14.45
CA ALA A 16 -30.51 -5.15 -15.86
C ALA A 16 -31.47 -4.30 -16.71
N GLY A 17 -30.93 -3.49 -17.62
CA GLY A 17 -31.68 -2.77 -18.64
C GLY A 17 -31.19 -3.19 -20.03
N THR A 18 -32.05 -3.84 -20.80
CA THR A 18 -31.86 -4.16 -22.22
C THR A 18 -32.12 -2.93 -23.08
N PHE A 19 -31.24 -2.63 -24.05
CA PHE A 19 -31.57 -1.78 -25.19
C PHE A 19 -31.11 -2.41 -26.50
N ALA A 20 -32.03 -2.44 -27.47
CA ALA A 20 -31.85 -3.00 -28.80
C ALA A 20 -31.39 -1.92 -29.82
N GLY A 21 -30.40 -2.32 -30.63
CA GLY A 21 -30.06 -1.97 -32.03
C GLY A 21 -30.38 -0.60 -32.66
N ALA A 22 -29.34 0.08 -33.13
CA ALA A 22 -29.31 0.90 -34.36
C ALA A 22 -27.87 0.95 -34.94
N PRO A 23 -27.67 1.23 -36.25
CA PRO A 23 -26.70 0.54 -37.10
C PRO A 23 -25.27 1.11 -37.10
N ALA A 24 -24.33 0.23 -37.48
CA ALA A 24 -22.91 0.49 -37.58
C ALA A 24 -22.57 1.50 -38.69
N SER A 25 -22.04 2.66 -38.30
CA SER A 25 -21.25 3.52 -39.16
C SER A 25 -19.79 3.07 -39.06
N ALA A 26 -19.14 2.88 -40.21
CA ALA A 26 -17.75 2.47 -40.32
C ALA A 26 -16.83 3.52 -39.67
N ALA A 27 -16.45 3.28 -38.42
CA ALA A 27 -15.42 4.05 -37.74
C ALA A 27 -14.07 3.67 -38.35
N THR A 28 -13.43 4.64 -39.00
CA THR A 28 -12.02 4.63 -39.33
C THR A 28 -11.22 4.25 -38.08
N PHE A 29 -10.50 3.13 -38.16
CA PHE A 29 -9.65 2.64 -37.08
C PHE A 29 -8.40 3.52 -37.03
N THR A 30 -8.44 4.58 -36.24
CA THR A 30 -7.24 5.29 -35.81
C THR A 30 -6.41 4.28 -35.01
N PRO A 31 -5.13 4.02 -35.36
CA PRO A 31 -4.30 3.16 -34.52
C PRO A 31 -4.24 3.78 -33.13
N LEU A 32 -4.64 3.02 -32.11
CA LEU A 32 -4.50 3.44 -30.72
C LEU A 32 -3.02 3.80 -30.49
N PRO A 33 -2.71 4.93 -29.84
CA PRO A 33 -1.35 5.17 -29.40
C PRO A 33 -0.93 3.99 -28.52
N SER A 34 0.31 3.52 -28.67
CA SER A 34 0.93 2.50 -27.84
C SER A 34 0.96 2.96 -26.37
N SER A 35 -0.15 2.80 -25.66
CA SER A 35 -0.28 3.21 -24.28
C SER A 35 0.44 2.21 -23.37
N GLY A 36 1.13 2.72 -22.34
CA GLY A 36 1.84 1.90 -21.35
C GLY A 36 0.97 0.79 -20.75
N ALA A 37 -0.34 1.04 -20.58
CA ALA A 37 -1.33 0.08 -20.11
C ALA A 37 -1.36 -1.24 -20.90
N TYR A 38 -1.32 -1.21 -22.23
CA TYR A 38 -1.33 -2.45 -23.03
C TYR A 38 -0.05 -3.27 -22.81
N THR A 39 1.09 -2.59 -22.67
CA THR A 39 2.37 -3.24 -22.36
C THR A 39 2.37 -3.82 -20.94
N ALA A 40 1.86 -3.08 -19.96
CA ALA A 40 1.78 -3.53 -18.58
C ALA A 40 0.84 -4.73 -18.43
N LEU A 41 -0.34 -4.70 -19.06
CA LEU A 41 -1.29 -5.80 -19.01
C LEU A 41 -0.74 -7.06 -19.69
N ALA A 42 -0.03 -6.91 -20.81
CA ALA A 42 0.65 -8.04 -21.46
C ALA A 42 1.69 -8.71 -20.55
N LEU A 43 2.42 -7.93 -19.75
CA LEU A 43 3.35 -8.45 -18.74
C LEU A 43 2.61 -9.17 -17.60
N VAL A 44 1.49 -8.63 -17.12
CA VAL A 44 0.64 -9.31 -16.12
C VAL A 44 0.13 -10.65 -16.66
N ASP A 45 -0.30 -10.71 -17.92
CA ASP A 45 -0.75 -11.94 -18.58
C ASP A 45 0.39 -12.95 -18.82
N GLU A 46 1.61 -12.46 -19.06
CA GLU A 46 2.81 -13.29 -19.09
C GLU A 46 3.17 -13.87 -17.71
N GLY A 47 3.13 -13.03 -16.67
CA GLY A 47 3.29 -13.45 -15.28
C GLY A 47 2.27 -14.52 -14.90
N ARG A 48 1.00 -14.33 -15.27
CA ARG A 48 -0.06 -15.32 -15.04
C ARG A 48 0.20 -16.66 -15.70
N ARG A 49 0.63 -16.67 -16.96
CA ARG A 49 1.01 -17.92 -17.65
C ARG A 49 2.16 -18.61 -16.94
N THR A 50 3.18 -17.83 -16.56
CA THR A 50 4.34 -18.33 -15.82
C THR A 50 3.96 -18.94 -14.46
N LEU A 51 3.07 -18.28 -13.72
CA LEU A 51 2.54 -18.79 -12.45
C LEU A 51 1.76 -20.09 -12.66
N LEU A 52 0.92 -20.16 -13.70
CA LEU A 52 0.13 -21.35 -14.03
C LEU A 52 1.04 -22.54 -14.40
N ASP A 53 2.06 -22.30 -15.24
CA ASP A 53 3.01 -23.32 -15.66
C ASP A 53 3.80 -23.89 -14.47
N GLY A 54 4.06 -23.07 -13.45
CA GLY A 54 4.75 -23.46 -12.21
C GLY A 54 3.87 -23.91 -11.05
N SER A 55 2.53 -23.86 -11.20
CA SER A 55 1.55 -24.06 -10.12
C SER A 55 1.79 -25.32 -9.30
N ALA A 56 1.92 -26.48 -9.96
CA ALA A 56 2.11 -27.75 -9.28
C ALA A 56 3.41 -27.80 -8.44
N THR A 57 4.46 -27.08 -8.84
CA THR A 57 5.70 -26.98 -8.07
C THR A 57 5.53 -26.11 -6.84
N ILE A 58 4.87 -24.95 -7.01
CA ILE A 58 4.57 -24.01 -5.91
C ILE A 58 3.69 -24.69 -4.87
N GLU A 59 2.59 -25.31 -5.28
CA GLU A 59 1.64 -25.95 -4.37
C GLU A 59 2.29 -27.05 -3.51
N ARG A 60 3.16 -27.87 -4.11
CA ARG A 60 3.87 -28.93 -3.38
C ARG A 60 4.89 -28.40 -2.39
N ARG A 61 5.56 -27.28 -2.70
CA ARG A 61 6.68 -26.75 -1.92
C ARG A 61 6.25 -25.73 -0.87
N ASP A 62 5.45 -24.75 -1.28
CA ASP A 62 5.11 -23.57 -0.48
C ASP A 62 3.65 -23.58 0.00
N GLY A 63 2.86 -24.55 -0.46
CA GLY A 63 1.45 -24.67 -0.16
C GLY A 63 0.56 -23.91 -1.13
N ASN A 64 -0.70 -24.35 -1.21
CA ASN A 64 -1.70 -23.80 -2.13
C ASN A 64 -2.00 -22.32 -1.87
N ASP A 65 -1.86 -21.85 -0.63
CA ASP A 65 -2.17 -20.47 -0.25
C ASP A 65 -1.27 -19.46 -0.97
N VAL A 66 -0.01 -19.82 -1.28
CA VAL A 66 0.92 -18.93 -2.01
C VAL A 66 0.50 -18.76 -3.46
N TYR A 67 0.10 -19.85 -4.13
CA TYR A 67 -0.43 -19.78 -5.49
C TYR A 67 -1.70 -18.93 -5.56
N VAL A 68 -2.66 -19.21 -4.67
CA VAL A 68 -3.94 -18.49 -4.61
C VAL A 68 -3.73 -17.00 -4.34
N MET A 69 -2.81 -16.65 -3.45
CA MET A 69 -2.45 -15.26 -3.17
C MET A 69 -1.86 -14.56 -4.40
N MET A 70 -0.93 -15.20 -5.12
CA MET A 70 -0.36 -14.60 -6.33
C MET A 70 -1.39 -14.47 -7.46
N GLU A 71 -2.31 -15.43 -7.61
CA GLU A 71 -3.41 -15.30 -8.56
C GLU A 71 -4.34 -14.13 -8.19
N ALA A 72 -4.66 -13.97 -6.91
CA ALA A 72 -5.47 -12.85 -6.42
C ALA A 72 -4.79 -11.51 -6.68
N ARG A 73 -3.47 -11.42 -6.50
CA ARG A 73 -2.68 -10.23 -6.85
C ARG A 73 -2.70 -9.90 -8.33
N LEU A 74 -2.45 -10.88 -9.20
CA LEU A 74 -2.51 -10.65 -10.65
C LEU A 74 -3.91 -10.25 -11.12
N ASN A 75 -4.97 -10.77 -10.47
CA ASN A 75 -6.35 -10.34 -10.75
C ASN A 75 -6.58 -8.89 -10.35
N LEU A 76 -6.02 -8.47 -9.22
CA LEU A 76 -6.08 -7.08 -8.76
C LEU A 76 -5.34 -6.16 -9.74
N ALA A 77 -4.10 -6.49 -10.10
CA ALA A 77 -3.31 -5.74 -11.07
C ALA A 77 -4.03 -5.63 -12.42
N ALA A 78 -4.55 -6.73 -12.97
CA ALA A 78 -5.32 -6.71 -14.22
C ALA A 78 -6.56 -5.80 -14.14
N GLY A 79 -7.21 -5.73 -12.97
CA GLY A 79 -8.35 -4.84 -12.73
C GLY A 79 -7.97 -3.36 -12.66
N ASN A 80 -6.85 -3.05 -12.00
CA ASN A 80 -6.35 -1.70 -11.75
C ASN A 80 -5.64 -1.09 -12.97
N LEU A 81 -4.97 -1.92 -13.78
CA LEU A 81 -4.18 -1.51 -14.95
C LEU A 81 -4.97 -1.56 -16.27
N ARG A 82 -6.28 -1.85 -16.24
CA ARG A 82 -7.07 -1.92 -17.47
C ARG A 82 -7.08 -0.57 -18.23
N PRO A 83 -7.12 -0.57 -19.58
CA PRO A 83 -7.17 0.66 -20.36
C PRO A 83 -8.31 1.59 -19.92
N GLY A 84 -8.02 2.89 -19.81
CA GLY A 84 -8.98 3.91 -19.40
C GLY A 84 -9.08 4.14 -17.88
N MET A 85 -8.30 3.43 -17.06
CA MET A 85 -8.26 3.66 -15.61
C MET A 85 -7.47 4.89 -15.18
N ARG A 86 -6.61 5.42 -16.05
CA ARG A 86 -5.85 6.64 -15.74
C ARG A 86 -6.81 7.79 -15.41
N PRO A 87 -6.74 8.36 -14.20
CA PRO A 87 -7.52 9.55 -13.89
C PRO A 87 -7.15 10.72 -14.81
N PRO A 88 -8.12 11.58 -15.21
CA PRO A 88 -7.83 12.69 -16.12
C PRO A 88 -6.74 13.64 -15.62
N ASP A 89 -6.66 13.84 -14.30
CA ASP A 89 -5.73 14.71 -13.59
C ASP A 89 -4.39 14.03 -13.24
N TYR A 90 -4.23 12.74 -13.50
CA TYR A 90 -2.95 12.03 -13.29
C TYR A 90 -2.03 12.23 -14.51
N PRO A 91 -0.81 12.79 -14.37
CA PRO A 91 0.12 12.95 -15.47
C PRO A 91 0.37 11.64 -16.24
N ALA A 92 0.19 11.66 -17.56
CA ALA A 92 0.21 10.44 -18.39
C ALA A 92 1.55 9.69 -18.33
N ALA A 93 2.67 10.41 -18.30
CA ALA A 93 4.00 9.80 -18.21
C ALA A 93 4.23 9.10 -16.86
N GLU A 94 3.79 9.73 -15.76
CA GLU A 94 3.90 9.15 -14.42
C GLU A 94 2.99 7.95 -14.25
N TYR A 95 1.75 8.01 -14.75
CA TYR A 95 0.85 6.87 -14.72
C TYR A 95 1.40 5.70 -15.54
N ALA A 96 1.95 5.94 -16.73
CA ALA A 96 2.56 4.87 -17.52
C ALA A 96 3.81 4.26 -16.85
N ALA A 97 4.56 5.03 -16.07
CA ALA A 97 5.68 4.52 -15.27
C ALA A 97 5.17 3.65 -14.11
N TYR A 98 4.12 4.11 -13.42
CA TYR A 98 3.42 3.35 -12.38
C TYR A 98 2.92 2.00 -12.90
N GLU A 99 2.17 1.98 -14.02
CA GLU A 99 1.62 0.76 -14.60
C GLU A 99 2.72 -0.26 -14.94
N ARG A 100 3.82 0.21 -15.55
CA ARG A 100 4.98 -0.65 -15.84
C ARG A 100 5.65 -1.15 -14.57
N GLY A 101 5.80 -0.31 -13.55
CA GLY A 101 6.41 -0.67 -12.28
C GLY A 101 5.67 -1.82 -11.61
N VAL A 102 4.35 -1.71 -11.48
CA VAL A 102 3.50 -2.78 -10.91
C VAL A 102 3.67 -4.10 -11.68
N ALA A 103 3.55 -4.06 -13.01
CA ALA A 103 3.64 -5.28 -13.82
C ALA A 103 5.04 -5.94 -13.77
N VAL A 104 6.12 -5.15 -13.69
CA VAL A 104 7.50 -5.66 -13.55
C VAL A 104 7.72 -6.29 -12.18
N LEU A 105 7.15 -5.71 -11.11
CA LEU A 105 7.24 -6.27 -9.76
C LEU A 105 6.51 -7.61 -9.69
N ASP A 106 5.23 -7.68 -10.08
CA ASP A 106 4.47 -8.94 -10.11
C ASP A 106 5.21 -10.07 -10.86
N THR A 107 5.78 -9.76 -12.04
CA THR A 107 6.55 -10.75 -12.82
C THR A 107 7.88 -11.13 -12.17
N SER A 108 8.60 -10.17 -11.58
CA SER A 108 9.80 -10.41 -10.76
C SER A 108 9.51 -11.39 -9.62
N LEU A 109 8.44 -11.15 -8.87
CA LEU A 109 8.11 -11.94 -7.69
C LEU A 109 7.73 -13.39 -8.02
N ILE A 110 7.01 -13.60 -9.13
CA ILE A 110 6.71 -14.93 -9.66
C ILE A 110 8.00 -15.64 -10.08
N GLY A 111 8.89 -14.95 -10.80
CA GLY A 111 10.19 -15.51 -11.20
C GLY A 111 11.03 -15.93 -9.99
N ARG A 112 11.05 -15.10 -8.93
CA ARG A 112 11.73 -15.40 -7.66
C ARG A 112 11.14 -16.62 -6.96
N LEU A 113 9.81 -16.74 -6.96
CA LEU A 113 9.12 -17.89 -6.40
C LEU A 113 9.55 -19.17 -7.14
N LEU A 114 9.55 -19.17 -8.47
CA LEU A 114 9.91 -20.36 -9.25
C LEU A 114 11.39 -20.73 -9.17
N THR A 115 12.28 -19.74 -9.01
CA THR A 115 13.74 -19.95 -8.96
C THR A 115 14.30 -20.15 -7.56
N GLU A 116 13.45 -20.18 -6.52
CA GLU A 116 13.85 -20.30 -5.09
C GLU A 116 14.73 -19.15 -4.60
N ARG A 117 14.68 -18.02 -5.30
CA ARG A 117 15.42 -16.81 -4.93
C ARG A 117 14.49 -15.89 -4.16
N MET A 118 14.26 -16.19 -2.89
CA MET A 118 13.43 -15.35 -2.00
C MET A 118 13.86 -13.86 -2.04
N GLY A 119 15.14 -13.62 -2.31
CA GLY A 119 15.72 -12.29 -2.47
C GLY A 119 16.34 -11.83 -1.15
N GLU A 120 17.55 -11.27 -1.22
CA GLU A 120 18.16 -10.62 -0.07
C GLU A 120 17.70 -9.16 -0.04
N MET A 121 16.97 -8.80 1.01
CA MET A 121 16.41 -7.46 1.16
C MET A 121 17.48 -6.36 1.02
N GLY A 122 18.69 -6.60 1.54
CA GLY A 122 19.81 -5.65 1.50
C GLY A 122 20.41 -5.41 0.10
N GLU A 123 20.11 -6.27 -0.88
CA GLU A 123 20.56 -6.12 -2.27
C GLU A 123 19.63 -5.25 -3.11
N VAL A 124 18.41 -4.97 -2.64
CA VAL A 124 17.43 -4.17 -3.39
C VAL A 124 17.92 -2.73 -3.55
N ARG A 125 17.77 -2.19 -4.77
CA ARG A 125 18.05 -0.79 -5.12
C ARG A 125 16.89 -0.27 -5.96
N GLY A 126 16.43 0.95 -5.70
CA GLY A 126 15.18 1.46 -6.29
C GLY A 126 13.98 0.63 -5.86
N ALA A 127 12.96 0.57 -6.72
CA ALA A 127 11.78 -0.27 -6.52
C ALA A 127 12.11 -1.76 -6.72
N GLY A 128 11.69 -2.60 -5.78
CA GLY A 128 11.83 -4.04 -5.87
C GLY A 128 10.88 -4.76 -4.92
N ASP A 129 10.82 -6.07 -5.05
CA ASP A 129 10.02 -6.93 -4.20
C ASP A 129 10.77 -8.22 -3.84
N ILE A 130 10.42 -8.77 -2.69
CA ILE A 130 11.00 -10.01 -2.16
C ILE A 130 9.94 -10.83 -1.45
N TRP A 131 10.29 -12.08 -1.18
CA TRP A 131 9.55 -12.97 -0.30
C TRP A 131 10.18 -12.99 1.09
N ILE A 132 9.37 -12.84 2.14
CA ILE A 132 9.76 -13.17 3.51
C ILE A 132 8.86 -14.28 4.07
N ARG A 133 9.32 -14.99 5.10
CA ARG A 133 8.47 -15.94 5.84
C ARG A 133 7.82 -15.24 7.02
N SER A 134 6.51 -15.41 7.15
CA SER A 134 5.77 -14.99 8.34
C SER A 134 6.24 -15.77 9.55
N SER A 135 6.55 -15.09 10.64
CA SER A 135 6.97 -15.73 11.89
C SER A 135 5.84 -16.47 12.60
N LEU A 136 4.57 -16.27 12.20
CA LEU A 136 3.41 -16.93 12.80
C LEU A 136 3.09 -18.30 12.22
N ASP A 137 3.17 -18.42 10.90
CA ASP A 137 2.67 -19.60 10.18
C ASP A 137 3.61 -20.08 9.06
N ASP A 138 4.82 -19.52 8.99
CA ASP A 138 5.86 -19.84 7.99
C ASP A 138 5.44 -19.60 6.53
N SER A 139 4.28 -18.99 6.30
CA SER A 139 3.79 -18.68 4.96
C SER A 139 4.66 -17.60 4.32
N LEU A 140 4.84 -17.72 3.00
CA LEU A 140 5.52 -16.70 2.21
C LEU A 140 4.64 -15.46 2.08
N GLN A 141 5.19 -14.31 2.45
CA GLN A 141 4.55 -13.00 2.35
C GLN A 141 5.38 -12.08 1.46
N PRO A 142 4.77 -11.44 0.44
CA PRO A 142 5.45 -10.44 -0.35
C PRO A 142 5.76 -9.18 0.47
N VAL A 143 6.91 -8.57 0.18
CA VAL A 143 7.30 -7.26 0.70
C VAL A 143 7.91 -6.44 -0.43
N GLY A 144 7.31 -5.29 -0.69
CA GLY A 144 7.82 -4.28 -1.61
C GLY A 144 8.81 -3.37 -0.90
N LEU A 145 9.84 -2.95 -1.63
CA LEU A 145 10.85 -2.03 -1.16
C LEU A 145 11.09 -0.91 -2.17
N TYR A 146 11.34 0.28 -1.66
CA TYR A 146 12.03 1.33 -2.40
C TYR A 146 13.27 1.77 -1.62
N VAL A 147 14.45 1.47 -2.16
CA VAL A 147 15.74 1.88 -1.58
C VAL A 147 16.30 3.04 -2.40
N PRO A 148 16.40 4.26 -1.83
CA PRO A 148 16.79 5.44 -2.59
C PRO A 148 18.23 5.33 -3.09
N SER A 149 18.53 6.00 -4.20
CA SER A 149 19.87 6.01 -4.81
C SER A 149 20.96 6.56 -3.89
N SER A 150 20.57 7.37 -2.91
CA SER A 150 21.42 7.95 -1.88
C SER A 150 21.75 7.02 -0.69
N TYR A 151 21.14 5.83 -0.60
CA TYR A 151 21.37 4.91 0.51
C TYR A 151 22.82 4.38 0.52
N ASP A 152 23.49 4.61 1.66
CA ASP A 152 24.83 4.11 1.96
C ASP A 152 24.76 3.22 3.22
N PRO A 153 25.18 1.94 3.16
CA PRO A 153 25.24 1.06 4.33
C PRO A 153 26.09 1.59 5.50
N HIS A 154 26.94 2.59 5.30
CA HIS A 154 27.74 3.22 6.35
C HIS A 154 27.04 4.40 7.03
N THR A 155 25.90 4.86 6.49
CA THR A 155 25.16 6.03 7.02
C THR A 155 23.75 5.62 7.41
N PRO A 156 23.35 5.74 8.70
CA PRO A 156 22.01 5.38 9.15
C PRO A 156 20.91 6.16 8.42
N ALA A 157 20.04 5.44 7.69
CA ALA A 157 18.94 6.01 6.92
C ALA A 157 17.62 6.01 7.72
N PRO A 158 16.67 6.93 7.42
CA PRO A 158 15.29 6.79 7.85
C PRO A 158 14.64 5.54 7.24
N LEU A 159 13.72 4.92 7.97
CA LEU A 159 12.93 3.79 7.50
C LEU A 159 11.45 4.10 7.66
N VAL A 160 10.67 3.91 6.60
CA VAL A 160 9.22 4.07 6.63
C VAL A 160 8.56 2.75 6.23
N ILE A 161 7.80 2.17 7.16
CA ILE A 161 6.88 1.09 6.82
C ILE A 161 5.61 1.75 6.24
N PHE A 162 5.29 1.51 4.97
CA PHE A 162 4.16 2.13 4.29
C PHE A 162 3.07 1.10 3.97
N LEU A 163 1.90 1.27 4.58
CA LEU A 163 0.77 0.35 4.45
C LEU A 163 -0.14 0.73 3.28
N HIS A 164 -0.40 -0.22 2.39
CA HIS A 164 -1.27 -0.05 1.23
C HIS A 164 -2.76 0.07 1.60
N GLY A 165 -3.52 0.65 0.67
CA GLY A 165 -4.98 0.78 0.75
C GLY A 165 -5.71 -0.52 0.37
N ARG A 166 -7.04 -0.50 0.47
CA ARG A 166 -7.88 -1.61 0.00
C ARG A 166 -7.84 -1.68 -1.53
N HIS A 167 -7.86 -2.89 -2.10
CA HIS A 167 -7.74 -3.11 -3.54
C HIS A 167 -6.41 -2.55 -4.12
N ALA A 168 -5.37 -2.55 -3.30
CA ALA A 168 -3.98 -2.36 -3.71
C ALA A 168 -3.14 -3.46 -3.06
N ALA A 169 -1.91 -3.64 -3.54
CA ALA A 169 -0.90 -4.50 -2.92
C ALA A 169 0.38 -3.69 -2.64
N GLU A 170 1.43 -4.37 -2.19
CA GLU A 170 2.67 -3.72 -1.77
C GLU A 170 3.49 -3.14 -2.93
N ASP A 171 3.38 -3.76 -4.10
CA ASP A 171 4.01 -3.33 -5.35
C ASP A 171 3.50 -1.95 -5.80
N GLU A 172 2.20 -1.69 -5.70
CA GLU A 172 1.59 -0.40 -6.03
C GLU A 172 2.17 0.73 -5.18
N MET A 173 2.56 0.46 -3.93
CA MET A 173 3.16 1.48 -3.07
C MET A 173 4.58 1.83 -3.54
N VAL A 174 5.40 0.84 -3.86
CA VAL A 174 6.79 1.09 -4.27
C VAL A 174 6.93 1.47 -5.74
N ALA A 175 5.90 1.20 -6.56
CA ALA A 175 5.77 1.69 -7.92
C ALA A 175 5.22 3.13 -7.99
N ALA A 176 4.58 3.64 -6.94
CA ALA A 176 3.94 4.97 -6.94
C ALA A 176 4.98 6.10 -7.08
N PRO A 177 4.98 6.90 -8.17
CA PRO A 177 5.97 7.94 -8.41
C PRO A 177 6.09 8.97 -7.27
N ALA A 178 4.97 9.31 -6.62
CA ALA A 178 4.96 10.20 -5.47
C ALA A 178 5.79 9.64 -4.30
N LEU A 179 5.67 8.33 -3.99
CA LEU A 179 6.44 7.70 -2.91
C LEU A 179 7.91 7.52 -3.30
N GLN A 180 8.20 7.18 -4.55
CA GLN A 180 9.58 7.11 -5.07
C GLN A 180 10.31 8.45 -4.92
N ARG A 181 9.66 9.55 -5.31
CA ARG A 181 10.20 10.91 -5.12
C ARG A 181 10.44 11.24 -3.64
N LEU A 182 9.50 10.90 -2.76
CA LEU A 182 9.68 11.13 -1.32
C LEU A 182 10.88 10.36 -0.77
N ALA A 183 11.06 9.10 -1.18
CA ALA A 183 12.21 8.29 -0.78
C ALA A 183 13.53 8.89 -1.28
N GLU A 184 13.63 9.22 -2.57
CA GLU A 184 14.84 9.83 -3.15
C GLU A 184 15.20 11.15 -2.46
N ASP A 185 14.22 12.04 -2.29
CA ASP A 185 14.46 13.37 -1.74
C ASP A 185 14.79 13.38 -0.24
N SER A 186 14.35 12.37 0.51
CA SER A 186 14.59 12.26 1.97
C SER A 186 15.69 11.25 2.34
N GLY A 187 16.15 10.44 1.40
CA GLY A 187 17.03 9.30 1.69
C GLY A 187 16.35 8.21 2.53
N ALA A 188 15.03 8.24 2.67
CA ALA A 188 14.27 7.26 3.42
C ALA A 188 14.08 5.96 2.63
N ILE A 189 14.32 4.82 3.28
CA ILE A 189 13.96 3.52 2.76
C ILE A 189 12.46 3.31 2.99
N ILE A 190 11.72 2.91 1.96
CA ILE A 190 10.32 2.53 2.07
C ILE A 190 10.21 1.01 2.04
N VAL A 191 9.45 0.45 2.98
CA VAL A 191 9.10 -0.98 3.00
C VAL A 191 7.59 -1.10 3.08
N ALA A 192 6.99 -1.75 2.10
CA ALA A 192 5.56 -2.00 2.02
C ALA A 192 5.31 -3.50 2.22
N PRO A 193 4.71 -3.93 3.34
CA PRO A 193 4.29 -5.32 3.51
C PRO A 193 2.98 -5.57 2.75
N TYR A 194 2.84 -6.71 2.07
CA TYR A 194 1.55 -7.16 1.54
C TYR A 194 0.55 -7.47 2.65
N ALA A 195 1.05 -8.02 3.77
CA ALA A 195 0.28 -8.29 4.98
C ALA A 195 -1.09 -8.94 4.70
N ARG A 196 -1.12 -9.95 3.81
CA ARG A 196 -2.32 -10.71 3.44
C ARG A 196 -3.41 -9.86 2.76
N GLY A 197 -3.00 -8.80 2.05
CA GLY A 197 -3.85 -7.98 1.19
C GLY A 197 -4.92 -7.22 1.97
N ASP A 198 -6.18 -7.44 1.62
CA ASP A 198 -7.34 -6.68 2.12
C ASP A 198 -7.79 -7.04 3.55
N ALA A 199 -6.96 -7.76 4.30
CA ALA A 199 -7.22 -8.29 5.64
C ALA A 199 -7.22 -7.24 6.77
N GLY A 200 -7.04 -5.95 6.44
CA GLY A 200 -7.18 -4.85 7.40
C GLY A 200 -6.03 -4.72 8.42
N TYR A 201 -4.94 -5.46 8.23
CA TYR A 201 -3.78 -5.49 9.14
C TYR A 201 -4.11 -5.90 10.57
N ASP A 202 -5.04 -6.84 10.71
CA ASP A 202 -5.41 -7.46 11.99
C ASP A 202 -4.89 -8.90 12.10
N GLY A 203 -4.76 -9.39 13.33
CA GLY A 203 -4.34 -10.77 13.60
C GLY A 203 -3.00 -11.09 12.93
N ARG A 204 -3.00 -12.06 12.00
CA ARG A 204 -1.77 -12.48 11.31
C ARG A 204 -1.18 -11.40 10.41
N ALA A 205 -2.03 -10.61 9.75
CA ALA A 205 -1.58 -9.51 8.90
C ALA A 205 -0.81 -8.45 9.70
N ALA A 206 -1.19 -8.21 10.96
CA ALA A 206 -0.46 -7.30 11.84
C ALA A 206 0.98 -7.78 12.10
N GLN A 207 1.17 -9.09 12.30
CA GLN A 207 2.50 -9.63 12.53
C GLN A 207 3.38 -9.58 11.29
N ASP A 208 2.82 -9.76 10.09
CA ASP A 208 3.58 -9.65 8.84
C ASP A 208 4.18 -8.25 8.65
N VAL A 209 3.53 -7.19 9.17
CA VAL A 209 4.10 -5.83 9.22
C VAL A 209 5.35 -5.78 10.11
N TYR A 210 5.29 -6.42 11.28
CA TYR A 210 6.42 -6.48 12.21
C TYR A 210 7.55 -7.37 11.70
N ASP A 211 7.23 -8.44 10.96
CA ASP A 211 8.21 -9.29 10.30
C ASP A 211 8.94 -8.52 9.20
N ALA A 212 8.23 -7.71 8.41
CA ALA A 212 8.82 -6.82 7.42
C ALA A 212 9.73 -5.76 8.08
N LEU A 213 9.30 -5.14 9.18
CA LEU A 213 10.13 -4.21 9.96
C LEU A 213 11.40 -4.90 10.49
N ALA A 214 11.26 -6.11 11.04
CA ALA A 214 12.38 -6.87 11.57
C ALA A 214 13.36 -7.29 10.46
N ALA A 215 12.85 -7.67 9.28
CA ALA A 215 13.68 -7.97 8.12
C ALA A 215 14.44 -6.72 7.63
N ALA A 216 13.76 -5.57 7.52
CA ALA A 216 14.37 -4.32 7.09
C ALA A 216 15.47 -3.83 8.03
N THR A 217 15.23 -3.88 9.34
CA THR A 217 16.22 -3.49 10.35
C THR A 217 17.42 -4.43 10.45
N ARG A 218 17.32 -5.66 9.94
CA ARG A 218 18.47 -6.57 9.77
C ARG A 218 19.22 -6.32 8.46
N ALA A 219 18.50 -5.95 7.41
CA ALA A 219 19.04 -5.82 6.07
C ALA A 219 19.71 -4.47 5.80
N PHE A 220 19.30 -3.42 6.51
CA PHE A 220 19.75 -2.05 6.27
C PHE A 220 20.29 -1.39 7.54
N THR A 221 21.22 -0.45 7.35
CA THR A 221 21.68 0.46 8.41
C THR A 221 20.66 1.56 8.59
N VAL A 222 19.79 1.40 9.59
CA VAL A 222 18.65 2.29 9.87
C VAL A 222 18.91 3.12 11.12
N ASP A 223 18.55 4.40 11.13
CA ASP A 223 18.52 5.20 12.35
C ASP A 223 17.30 4.78 13.20
N PRO A 224 17.48 4.17 14.38
CA PRO A 224 16.38 3.69 15.21
C PRO A 224 15.46 4.82 15.72
N ARG A 225 15.89 6.08 15.62
CA ARG A 225 15.07 7.26 15.99
C ARG A 225 14.24 7.78 14.82
N ARG A 226 14.39 7.21 13.62
CA ARG A 226 13.69 7.61 12.39
C ARG A 226 13.00 6.41 11.71
N VAL A 227 12.39 5.55 12.53
CA VAL A 227 11.55 4.42 12.09
C VAL A 227 10.08 4.84 12.19
N CYS A 228 9.46 5.11 11.05
CA CYS A 228 8.09 5.62 10.97
C CYS A 228 7.12 4.58 10.44
N LEU A 229 5.86 4.68 10.85
CA LEU A 229 4.75 3.91 10.29
C LEU A 229 3.81 4.86 9.53
N ALA A 230 3.65 4.62 8.24
CA ALA A 230 2.80 5.40 7.37
C ALA A 230 1.78 4.50 6.66
N GLY A 231 0.70 5.07 6.15
CA GLY A 231 -0.22 4.32 5.32
C GLY A 231 -1.23 5.18 4.59
N PHE A 232 -1.92 4.56 3.62
CA PHE A 232 -2.99 5.17 2.84
C PHE A 232 -4.31 4.40 3.01
N SER A 233 -5.43 5.11 3.14
CA SER A 233 -6.79 4.52 3.21
C SER A 233 -6.86 3.39 4.25
N MET A 234 -7.16 2.14 3.87
CA MET A 234 -7.11 0.96 4.76
C MET A 234 -5.85 0.92 5.64
N GLY A 235 -4.66 1.11 5.05
CA GLY A 235 -3.40 1.19 5.79
C GLY A 235 -3.33 2.37 6.75
N ALA A 236 -3.91 3.52 6.38
CA ALA A 236 -3.99 4.71 7.22
C ALA A 236 -4.96 4.56 8.40
N PHE A 237 -5.98 3.69 8.32
CA PHE A 237 -6.74 3.28 9.50
C PHE A 237 -5.88 2.39 10.41
N ALA A 238 -5.08 1.50 9.80
CA ALA A 238 -4.32 0.51 10.53
C ALA A 238 -3.12 1.06 11.31
N VAL A 239 -2.52 2.18 10.88
CA VAL A 239 -1.35 2.75 11.55
C VAL A 239 -1.60 2.98 13.05
N PHE A 240 -2.83 3.33 13.43
CA PHE A 240 -3.15 3.65 14.82
C PHE A 240 -3.13 2.41 15.73
N HIS A 241 -3.82 1.34 15.35
CA HIS A 241 -3.87 0.14 16.18
C HIS A 241 -2.54 -0.62 16.13
N LEU A 242 -1.90 -0.70 14.96
CA LEU A 242 -0.58 -1.31 14.84
C LEU A 242 0.42 -0.57 15.72
N ALA A 243 0.52 0.75 15.61
CA ALA A 243 1.43 1.51 16.45
C ALA A 243 1.14 1.33 17.94
N ALA A 244 -0.13 1.25 18.33
CA ALA A 244 -0.50 1.03 19.73
C ALA A 244 -0.04 -0.34 20.26
N LEU A 245 0.14 -1.38 19.43
CA LEU A 245 0.67 -2.67 19.91
C LEU A 245 2.11 -2.54 20.43
N HIS A 246 2.95 -1.74 19.76
CA HIS A 246 4.36 -1.55 20.08
C HIS A 246 4.81 -0.09 19.88
N ALA A 247 4.22 0.85 20.62
CA ALA A 247 4.40 2.29 20.42
C ALA A 247 5.86 2.76 20.42
N GLN A 248 6.72 2.12 21.21
CA GLN A 248 8.15 2.40 21.32
C GLN A 248 8.97 2.07 20.06
N ARG A 249 8.40 1.33 19.09
CA ARG A 249 9.07 0.99 17.83
C ARG A 249 9.00 2.13 16.80
N TRP A 250 8.10 3.09 17.00
CA TRP A 250 7.75 4.10 16.00
C TRP A 250 8.14 5.48 16.49
N SER A 251 8.93 6.21 15.71
CA SER A 251 9.26 7.62 15.99
C SER A 251 8.08 8.55 15.70
N ALA A 252 7.33 8.26 14.63
CA ALA A 252 6.17 9.02 14.20
C ALA A 252 5.23 8.17 13.33
N LEU A 253 3.97 8.62 13.22
CA LEU A 253 2.93 8.02 12.41
C LEU A 253 2.44 8.99 11.33
N LEU A 254 2.20 8.49 10.12
CA LEU A 254 1.51 9.26 9.07
C LEU A 254 0.29 8.50 8.56
N ALA A 255 -0.88 9.13 8.64
CA ALA A 255 -2.13 8.58 8.13
C ALA A 255 -2.66 9.45 6.98
N ALA A 256 -2.55 8.95 5.74
CA ALA A 256 -3.07 9.63 4.56
C ALA A 256 -4.45 9.06 4.18
N ALA A 257 -5.47 9.92 4.18
CA ALA A 257 -6.87 9.52 4.01
C ALA A 257 -7.28 8.37 4.97
N GLY A 258 -6.93 8.50 6.25
CA GLY A 258 -7.31 7.56 7.30
C GLY A 258 -7.90 8.25 8.52
N ALA A 259 -8.56 7.47 9.38
CA ALA A 259 -9.12 7.96 10.63
C ALA A 259 -8.98 6.91 11.75
N LEU A 260 -9.06 7.35 13.00
CA LEU A 260 -9.12 6.45 14.14
C LEU A 260 -10.55 5.93 14.30
N THR A 261 -10.71 4.61 14.47
CA THR A 261 -12.01 3.95 14.65
C THR A 261 -12.38 3.81 16.13
N ASP A 262 -13.68 3.73 16.43
CA ASP A 262 -14.21 3.96 17.78
C ASP A 262 -13.99 2.82 18.79
N GLU A 263 -13.82 1.55 18.38
CA GLU A 263 -13.89 0.40 19.30
C GLU A 263 -12.75 0.34 20.32
N SER A 264 -11.62 1.03 20.10
CA SER A 264 -10.46 1.04 21.01
C SER A 264 -9.72 2.37 21.07
N ARG A 265 -10.36 3.47 20.63
CA ARG A 265 -9.70 4.76 20.45
C ARG A 265 -9.07 5.33 21.72
N GLU A 266 -9.68 5.16 22.89
CA GLU A 266 -9.13 5.68 24.15
C GLU A 266 -7.88 4.89 24.57
N ALA A 267 -7.89 3.57 24.39
CA ALA A 267 -6.73 2.73 24.68
C ALA A 267 -5.57 3.00 23.71
N ILE A 268 -5.88 3.23 22.44
CA ILE A 268 -4.90 3.64 21.42
C ILE A 268 -4.29 4.99 21.79
N ALA A 269 -5.11 6.01 22.07
CA ALA A 269 -4.61 7.35 22.40
C ALA A 269 -3.70 7.35 23.63
N ARG A 270 -4.04 6.58 24.67
CA ARG A 270 -3.16 6.41 25.85
C ARG A 270 -1.80 5.82 25.49
N ARG A 271 -1.75 4.85 24.57
CA ARG A 271 -0.49 4.23 24.14
C ARG A 271 0.34 5.14 23.23
N LEU A 272 -0.31 6.01 22.47
CA LEU A 272 0.31 6.94 21.53
C LEU A 272 0.60 8.33 22.12
N HIS A 273 0.45 8.55 23.43
CA HIS A 273 0.58 9.88 24.06
C HIS A 273 1.95 10.56 23.85
N ARG A 274 3.01 9.84 23.46
CA ARG A 274 4.33 10.40 23.15
C ARG A 274 4.67 10.37 21.65
N THR A 275 3.75 9.86 20.83
CA THR A 275 3.98 9.64 19.41
C THR A 275 3.50 10.85 18.62
N GLN A 276 4.32 11.31 17.67
CA GLN A 276 3.94 12.35 16.73
C GLN A 276 3.03 11.75 15.65
N VAL A 277 1.86 12.34 15.43
CA VAL A 277 0.88 11.86 14.44
C VAL A 277 0.64 12.92 13.37
N TYR A 278 0.85 12.56 12.11
CA TYR A 278 0.71 13.41 10.94
C TYR A 278 -0.50 12.92 10.12
N LEU A 279 -1.55 13.74 10.04
CA LEU A 279 -2.79 13.39 9.35
C LEU A 279 -2.86 14.15 8.03
N VAL A 280 -3.02 13.41 6.93
CA VAL A 280 -3.11 13.98 5.58
C VAL A 280 -4.52 13.73 5.02
N SER A 281 -5.17 14.76 4.49
CA SER A 281 -6.52 14.66 3.92
C SER A 281 -6.69 15.52 2.67
N GLY A 282 -7.66 15.19 1.82
CA GLY A 282 -8.05 16.02 0.68
C GLY A 282 -9.49 16.52 0.85
N THR A 283 -9.77 17.80 0.59
CA THR A 283 -11.12 18.35 0.83
C THR A 283 -12.20 17.77 -0.09
N GLY A 284 -11.80 17.15 -1.20
CA GLY A 284 -12.66 16.44 -2.15
C GLY A 284 -12.77 14.94 -1.90
N ASP A 285 -12.17 14.42 -0.82
CA ASP A 285 -12.24 13.00 -0.48
C ASP A 285 -13.66 12.61 -0.03
N ALA A 286 -14.34 11.83 -0.86
CA ALA A 286 -15.69 11.34 -0.62
C ALA A 286 -15.73 9.97 0.09
N VAL A 287 -14.58 9.28 0.22
CA VAL A 287 -14.47 7.96 0.83
C VAL A 287 -14.11 8.12 2.30
N VAL A 288 -12.99 8.78 2.59
CA VAL A 288 -12.56 9.12 3.95
C VAL A 288 -12.67 10.62 4.10
N THR A 289 -13.87 11.04 4.51
CA THR A 289 -14.20 12.47 4.52
C THR A 289 -13.22 13.29 5.36
N PRO A 290 -12.91 14.53 4.97
CA PRO A 290 -12.15 15.48 5.78
C PRO A 290 -12.69 15.65 7.19
N ARG A 291 -14.01 15.47 7.36
CA ARG A 291 -14.68 15.51 8.66
C ARG A 291 -14.20 14.38 9.57
N ALA A 292 -14.03 13.17 9.05
CA ALA A 292 -13.53 12.02 9.82
C ALA A 292 -12.08 12.23 10.26
N VAL A 293 -11.23 12.75 9.37
CA VAL A 293 -9.83 13.07 9.69
C VAL A 293 -9.74 14.16 10.77
N ARG A 294 -10.51 15.26 10.63
CA ARG A 294 -10.56 16.32 11.66
C ARG A 294 -11.13 15.84 12.99
N ALA A 295 -12.10 14.93 12.98
CA ALA A 295 -12.64 14.33 14.19
C ALA A 295 -11.58 13.49 14.93
N THR A 296 -10.81 12.71 14.17
CA THR A 296 -9.64 11.97 14.67
C THR A 296 -8.62 12.92 15.29
N ALA A 297 -8.24 13.98 14.56
CA ALA A 297 -7.27 14.96 15.03
C ALA A 297 -7.72 15.60 16.36
N ARG A 298 -8.99 16.02 16.43
CA ARG A 298 -9.57 16.59 17.65
C ARG A 298 -9.49 15.62 18.81
N PHE A 299 -9.95 14.38 18.61
CA PHE A 299 -9.97 13.36 19.65
C PHE A 299 -8.56 13.07 20.20
N LEU A 300 -7.60 12.85 19.30
CA LEU A 300 -6.21 12.57 19.66
C LEU A 300 -5.58 13.74 20.43
N ARG A 301 -5.76 14.99 19.97
CA ARG A 301 -5.28 16.18 20.69
C ARG A 301 -5.90 16.31 22.07
N THR A 302 -7.22 16.12 22.20
CA THR A 302 -7.89 16.17 23.50
C THR A 302 -7.45 15.05 24.44
N SER A 303 -6.89 13.97 23.89
CA SER A 303 -6.33 12.84 24.63
C SER A 303 -4.83 13.00 24.95
N GLY A 304 -4.23 14.15 24.63
CA GLY A 304 -2.82 14.46 24.90
C GLY A 304 -1.83 13.92 23.87
N VAL A 305 -2.29 13.44 22.70
CA VAL A 305 -1.42 13.01 21.60
C VAL A 305 -1.02 14.23 20.76
N HIS A 306 0.23 14.26 20.29
CA HIS A 306 0.74 15.31 19.42
C HIS A 306 0.27 15.08 17.97
N VAL A 307 -0.51 16.01 17.42
CA VAL A 307 -1.14 15.84 16.09
C VAL A 307 -0.92 17.04 15.19
N HIS A 308 -0.41 16.76 13.99
CA HIS A 308 -0.22 17.69 12.88
C HIS A 308 -1.19 17.36 11.75
N GLU A 309 -1.84 18.36 11.16
CA GLU A 309 -2.82 18.16 10.08
C GLU A 309 -2.33 18.86 8.81
N TYR A 310 -2.42 18.15 7.69
CA TYR A 310 -2.07 18.62 6.36
C TYR A 310 -3.24 18.35 5.41
N GLN A 311 -3.60 19.33 4.60
CA GLN A 311 -4.79 19.23 3.75
C GLN A 311 -4.52 19.75 2.34
N VAL A 312 -5.02 19.02 1.34
CA VAL A 312 -5.04 19.45 -0.07
C VAL A 312 -6.44 19.90 -0.44
N THR A 313 -6.59 21.15 -0.88
CA THR A 313 -7.85 21.65 -1.44
C THR A 313 -8.16 20.93 -2.74
N GLY A 314 -9.35 20.34 -2.85
CA GLY A 314 -9.80 19.59 -4.03
C GLY A 314 -9.21 18.18 -4.15
N GLY A 315 -8.26 17.80 -3.30
CA GLY A 315 -7.68 16.45 -3.30
C GLY A 315 -8.76 15.40 -3.05
N HIS A 316 -8.82 14.40 -3.93
CA HIS A 316 -9.76 13.27 -3.83
C HIS A 316 -9.05 12.02 -3.26
N HIS A 317 -9.76 10.88 -3.20
CA HIS A 317 -9.28 9.67 -2.53
C HIS A 317 -8.22 8.90 -3.34
N ALA A 318 -7.08 9.53 -3.60
CA ALA A 318 -5.94 8.91 -4.27
C ALA A 318 -4.63 9.51 -3.74
N LEU A 319 -3.58 8.69 -3.63
CA LEU A 319 -2.31 9.11 -3.06
C LEU A 319 -1.68 10.30 -3.81
N TYR A 320 -1.69 10.27 -5.14
CA TYR A 320 -1.16 11.35 -5.98
C TYR A 320 -1.96 12.66 -5.80
N ALA A 321 -3.26 12.58 -5.57
CA ALA A 321 -4.11 13.74 -5.32
C ALA A 321 -3.86 14.39 -3.95
N LEU A 322 -3.14 13.70 -3.06
CA LEU A 322 -2.72 14.19 -1.75
C LEU A 322 -1.25 14.63 -1.71
N GLU A 323 -0.51 14.49 -2.81
CA GLU A 323 0.95 14.62 -2.85
C GLU A 323 1.51 15.91 -2.20
N PRO A 324 0.95 17.12 -2.43
CA PRO A 324 1.49 18.33 -1.81
C PRO A 324 1.45 18.31 -0.26
N ALA A 325 0.35 17.83 0.31
CA ALA A 325 0.20 17.71 1.76
C ALA A 325 0.98 16.49 2.29
N LEU A 326 0.96 15.38 1.55
CA LEU A 326 1.72 14.18 1.87
C LEU A 326 3.21 14.49 1.97
N ARG A 327 3.76 15.25 1.00
CA ARG A 327 5.16 15.69 1.01
C ARG A 327 5.49 16.50 2.24
N SER A 328 4.69 17.53 2.54
CA SER A 328 4.90 18.37 3.73
C SER A 328 4.85 17.55 5.02
N ALA A 329 3.89 16.63 5.13
CA ALA A 329 3.77 15.73 6.27
C ALA A 329 4.94 14.75 6.38
N TRP A 330 5.42 14.22 5.26
CA TRP A 330 6.54 13.27 5.17
C TRP A 330 7.83 13.86 5.76
N PHE A 331 8.26 15.02 5.27
CA PHE A 331 9.50 15.65 5.76
C PHE A 331 9.37 16.09 7.22
N ALA A 332 8.20 16.60 7.63
CA ALA A 332 7.95 16.95 9.02
C ALA A 332 7.94 15.72 9.94
N MET A 333 7.49 14.55 9.45
CA MET A 333 7.50 13.27 10.16
C MET A 333 8.92 12.73 10.35
N LEU A 334 9.78 12.89 9.35
CA LEU A 334 11.18 12.44 9.41
C LEU A 334 12.10 13.38 10.22
N GLY A 335 11.64 14.60 10.51
CA GLY A 335 12.41 15.62 11.23
C GLY A 335 13.30 16.48 10.33
N ASP A 336 13.00 16.52 9.03
CA ASP A 336 13.78 17.19 7.98
C ASP A 336 13.12 18.52 7.52
N GLY A 337 12.17 19.06 8.31
CA GLY A 337 11.38 20.26 7.99
C GLY A 337 11.46 21.39 9.01
#